data_AF-A0A6J2KIV6-F1
#
_entry.id   AF-A0A6J2KIV6-F1
#
_cell.length_a   1.000
_cell.length_b   1.000
_cell.length_c   1.000
_cell.angle_alpha   90.00
_cell.angle_beta   90.00
_cell.angle_gamma   90.00
#
_symmetry.space_group_name_H-M   'P 1'
#
loop_
_entity.id
_entity.type
_entity.pdbx_description
1 polymer ?
#
loop_
_entity_poly.entity_id
_entity_poly.type
_entity_poly.pdbx_seq_one_letter_code
_entity_poly.pdbx_strand_id
1 'polypeptide(L)'
;MPRLKYASVVRVVVILGLFCLWLQIMLSASGGGMYRDGDDQVPLTANPLTEYKVTEVIVPYTEELMNSNDTSEQVLALVPPELHKYLTVHPKNSSVNSTERAVSKNLTEIRKAIQRSNEAQYIYNEDIYGPVQNDTIIIAIQVHTRLTYLRHLIVSLAQARDIERTLLVFSHDYYNEEINSLVRSIDFTKVMQIFYPYSIQTHPNEFPGLDPNDCPRDVKMQQAIKLKCINALHPDLHGHYREAKYTQTKHHWWWKANRIFNQLECTTNHTGMVVFLEEDHYVAEDFIYMLNLLRATADRSCPQCEIISLGTYLKTYQYHANGDKRKKQMTLNYIQQVRMANEERRKRQDTQWNFQVYPNLYGNTQKVDITPWHSSMHNMGFGFNRSVWHNIMEIQEQFCAYDDYNWDYSLLHLSQNRKNQEKFKVIMSKGPRVFHIGECGIHHKKSNCNASSVISKVQKLLQNAKPYLFPGSVTATVTAGGAKHNKKLTKGNGGWGDIRDQELCTNMTRIGREQRRYNYYA
;
A
#
# COMPACT_ATOMS: atom_id res chain seq x y z
N MET A 1 -14.80 -7.30 -75.11
CA MET A 1 -14.94 -6.47 -73.88
C MET A 1 -13.85 -6.86 -72.87
N PRO A 2 -12.88 -5.99 -72.53
CA PRO A 2 -11.80 -6.36 -71.61
C PRO A 2 -12.07 -5.80 -70.21
N ARG A 3 -12.70 -6.59 -69.31
CA ARG A 3 -12.88 -6.22 -67.89
C ARG A 3 -12.15 -7.13 -66.90
N LEU A 4 -11.48 -8.20 -67.34
CA LEU A 4 -10.83 -9.15 -66.42
C LEU A 4 -9.36 -8.85 -66.07
N LYS A 5 -8.64 -7.98 -66.79
CA LYS A 5 -7.20 -7.73 -66.51
C LYS A 5 -6.95 -6.66 -65.43
N TYR A 6 -7.91 -5.76 -65.16
CA TYR A 6 -7.73 -4.70 -64.16
C TYR A 6 -7.94 -5.16 -62.71
N ALA A 7 -8.81 -6.14 -62.47
CA ALA A 7 -9.10 -6.63 -61.12
C ALA A 7 -7.93 -7.42 -60.50
N SER A 8 -7.09 -8.06 -61.33
CA SER A 8 -5.92 -8.81 -60.87
C SER A 8 -4.77 -7.87 -60.48
N VAL A 9 -4.55 -6.81 -61.26
CA VAL A 9 -3.51 -5.80 -60.98
C VAL A 9 -3.84 -5.02 -59.70
N VAL A 10 -5.10 -4.63 -59.51
CA VAL A 10 -5.52 -3.93 -58.27
C VAL A 10 -5.38 -4.83 -57.04
N ARG A 11 -5.68 -6.13 -57.14
CA ARG A 11 -5.45 -7.07 -56.02
C ARG A 11 -3.97 -7.24 -55.68
N VAL A 12 -3.10 -7.33 -56.69
CA VAL A 12 -1.65 -7.43 -56.48
C VAL A 12 -1.10 -6.14 -55.84
N VAL A 13 -1.57 -4.96 -56.28
CA VAL A 13 -1.16 -3.67 -55.69
C VAL A 13 -1.64 -3.52 -54.25
N VAL A 14 -2.87 -3.97 -53.93
CA VAL A 14 -3.38 -3.95 -52.55
C VAL A 14 -2.63 -4.93 -51.65
N ILE A 15 -2.30 -6.13 -52.14
CA ILE A 15 -1.52 -7.11 -51.36
C ILE A 15 -0.09 -6.63 -51.13
N LEU A 16 0.56 -6.04 -52.14
CA LEU A 16 1.88 -5.41 -51.99
C LEU A 16 1.83 -4.20 -51.05
N GLY A 17 0.78 -3.38 -51.11
CA GLY A 17 0.57 -2.26 -50.19
C GLY A 17 0.40 -2.71 -48.74
N LEU A 18 -0.38 -3.77 -48.50
CA LEU A 18 -0.57 -4.35 -47.17
C LEU A 18 0.71 -5.04 -46.65
N PHE A 19 1.47 -5.69 -47.53
CA PHE A 19 2.76 -6.29 -47.19
C PHE A 19 3.81 -5.23 -46.84
N CYS A 20 3.88 -4.13 -47.60
CA CYS A 20 4.75 -2.98 -47.29
C CYS A 20 4.35 -2.28 -45.99
N LEU A 21 3.04 -2.16 -45.71
CA LEU A 21 2.56 -1.60 -44.44
C LEU A 21 2.91 -2.52 -43.25
N TRP A 22 2.80 -3.84 -43.42
CA TRP A 22 3.22 -4.83 -42.42
C TRP A 22 4.74 -4.82 -42.19
N LEU A 23 5.55 -4.70 -43.26
CA LEU A 23 6.99 -4.52 -43.19
C LEU A 23 7.38 -3.20 -42.51
N GLN A 24 6.67 -2.10 -42.78
CA GLN A 24 6.88 -0.83 -42.07
C GLN A 24 6.54 -0.93 -40.59
N ILE A 25 5.48 -1.66 -40.21
CA ILE A 25 5.13 -1.91 -38.81
C ILE A 25 6.20 -2.79 -38.13
N MET A 26 6.72 -3.83 -38.81
CA MET A 26 7.78 -4.69 -38.27
C MET A 26 9.14 -3.97 -38.17
N LEU A 27 9.48 -3.11 -39.15
CA LEU A 27 10.69 -2.29 -39.12
C LEU A 27 10.59 -1.15 -38.08
N SER A 28 9.38 -0.63 -37.85
CA SER A 28 9.10 0.35 -36.79
C SER A 28 9.03 -0.29 -35.40
N ALA A 29 8.70 -1.57 -35.30
CA ALA A 29 8.77 -2.37 -34.08
C ALA A 29 10.19 -2.88 -33.76
N SER A 30 11.13 -2.77 -34.70
CA SER A 30 12.53 -3.18 -34.55
C SER A 30 13.49 -1.99 -34.34
N GLY A 31 12.96 -0.77 -34.19
CA GLY A 31 13.71 0.48 -34.01
C GLY A 31 13.33 1.20 -32.73
N GLY A 32 13.62 0.61 -31.58
CA GLY A 32 13.48 1.23 -30.27
C GLY A 32 14.38 0.53 -29.26
N GLY A 33 15.64 1.00 -29.17
CA GLY A 33 16.69 0.45 -28.30
C GLY A 33 16.25 0.31 -26.85
N MET A 34 16.62 -0.77 -26.17
CA MET A 34 17.97 -0.99 -25.62
C MET A 34 18.50 0.26 -24.90
N TYR A 35 18.45 0.14 -23.57
CA TYR A 35 19.27 0.87 -22.61
C TYR A 35 20.67 1.11 -23.18
N ARG A 36 21.02 2.38 -23.42
CA ARG A 36 22.41 2.82 -23.50
C ARG A 36 22.77 3.32 -22.12
N ASP A 37 23.51 2.47 -21.41
CA ASP A 37 24.36 2.88 -20.30
C ASP A 37 25.37 3.93 -20.84
N GLY A 38 25.53 5.00 -20.07
CA GLY A 38 26.67 5.90 -20.22
C GLY A 38 27.89 5.21 -19.61
N ASP A 39 28.65 4.53 -20.45
CA ASP A 39 30.05 4.19 -20.18
C ASP A 39 30.86 5.49 -20.20
N ASP A 40 31.25 5.99 -19.03
CA ASP A 40 32.47 6.80 -18.93
C ASP A 40 33.66 5.84 -18.98
N GLN A 41 34.28 5.76 -20.15
CA GLN A 41 35.52 5.02 -20.37
C GLN A 41 36.68 5.69 -19.62
N VAL A 42 37.17 5.04 -18.57
CA VAL A 42 38.53 5.26 -18.04
C VAL A 42 39.47 4.23 -18.68
N PRO A 43 40.58 4.64 -19.33
CA PRO A 43 41.42 3.72 -20.07
C PRO A 43 42.29 2.87 -19.14
N LEU A 44 42.28 1.55 -19.39
CA LEU A 44 43.16 0.55 -18.79
C LEU A 44 44.55 0.60 -19.43
N THR A 45 45.57 0.91 -18.64
CA THR A 45 46.94 0.44 -18.87
C THR A 45 47.38 -0.42 -17.70
N ALA A 46 47.95 -1.59 -18.02
CA ALA A 46 48.32 -2.63 -17.07
C ALA A 46 49.74 -2.41 -16.49
N ASN A 47 49.92 -2.58 -15.17
CA ASN A 47 50.76 -3.62 -14.56
C ASN A 47 50.72 -3.60 -13.01
N PRO A 48 51.10 -4.71 -12.33
CA PRO A 48 50.57 -5.09 -11.02
C PRO A 48 51.49 -4.73 -9.85
N LEU A 49 50.97 -4.96 -8.64
CA LEU A 49 51.57 -4.78 -7.30
C LEU A 49 51.27 -3.42 -6.68
N THR A 50 50.17 -3.36 -5.92
CA THR A 50 50.12 -2.59 -4.67
C THR A 50 48.92 -3.03 -3.83
N GLU A 51 49.23 -3.22 -2.56
CA GLU A 51 48.40 -3.65 -1.44
C GLU A 51 47.25 -2.65 -1.20
N TYR A 52 46.01 -3.03 -1.51
CA TYR A 52 44.84 -2.18 -1.24
C TYR A 52 44.43 -2.30 0.23
N LYS A 53 44.85 -1.31 1.02
CA LYS A 53 44.19 -0.94 2.27
C LYS A 53 42.72 -0.61 1.99
N VAL A 54 41.82 -1.37 2.59
CA VAL A 54 40.40 -1.06 2.66
C VAL A 54 40.25 0.15 3.59
N THR A 55 40.18 1.35 3.01
CA THR A 55 39.66 2.51 3.73
C THR A 55 38.13 2.37 3.74
N GLU A 56 37.59 2.04 4.91
CA GLU A 56 36.16 2.09 5.19
C GLU A 56 35.63 3.49 4.87
N VAL A 57 34.91 3.61 3.75
CA VAL A 57 33.98 4.72 3.55
C VAL A 57 32.64 4.23 4.08
N ILE A 58 32.45 4.35 5.39
CA ILE A 58 31.13 4.32 5.99
C ILE A 58 30.41 5.55 5.45
N VAL A 59 29.58 5.37 4.42
CA VAL A 59 28.60 6.38 4.03
C VAL A 59 27.44 6.23 5.02
N PRO A 60 27.24 7.18 5.97
CA PRO A 60 26.04 7.16 6.77
C PRO A 60 24.89 7.53 5.84
N TYR A 61 24.08 6.55 5.47
CA TYR A 61 22.86 6.78 4.73
C TYR A 61 21.86 7.47 5.68
N THR A 62 21.86 8.80 5.68
CA THR A 62 20.76 9.58 6.22
C THR A 62 19.56 9.37 5.30
N GLU A 63 18.62 8.50 5.69
CA GLU A 63 17.24 8.66 5.24
C GLU A 63 16.83 10.07 5.68
N GLU A 64 16.63 10.96 4.71
CA GLU A 64 16.27 12.35 4.95
C GLU A 64 14.98 12.39 5.77
N LEU A 65 15.12 12.69 7.07
CA LEU A 65 14.01 13.15 7.89
C LEU A 65 13.35 14.32 7.15
N MET A 66 12.16 14.09 6.60
CA MET A 66 11.38 15.16 6.01
C MET A 66 11.16 16.26 7.04
N ASN A 67 11.44 17.50 6.63
CA ASN A 67 11.38 18.69 7.46
C ASN A 67 10.09 18.74 8.32
N SER A 68 10.28 18.82 9.63
CA SER A 68 9.25 18.82 10.67
C SER A 68 8.36 20.07 10.73
N ASN A 69 8.39 20.95 9.73
CA ASN A 69 7.78 22.29 9.78
C ASN A 69 6.75 22.58 8.67
N ASP A 70 6.32 21.60 7.88
CA ASP A 70 5.62 21.90 6.61
C ASP A 70 4.10 21.65 6.62
N THR A 71 3.43 21.85 7.77
CA THR A 71 1.95 21.94 7.75
C THR A 71 1.58 23.34 7.29
N SER A 72 1.23 23.49 6.02
CA SER A 72 0.86 24.80 5.46
C SER A 72 -0.29 25.46 6.24
N GLU A 73 -0.29 26.79 6.35
CA GLU A 73 -1.39 27.56 6.95
C GLU A 73 -2.75 27.20 6.34
N GLN A 74 -2.76 26.86 5.05
CA GLN A 74 -3.95 26.40 4.35
C GLN A 74 -4.51 25.09 4.91
N VAL A 75 -3.65 24.14 5.28
CA VAL A 75 -4.08 22.88 5.90
C VAL A 75 -4.58 23.12 7.31
N LEU A 76 -3.90 23.98 8.09
CA LEU A 76 -4.33 24.36 9.44
C LEU A 76 -5.69 25.07 9.45
N ALA A 77 -5.95 25.93 8.47
CA ALA A 77 -7.22 26.66 8.33
C ALA A 77 -8.43 25.74 8.07
N LEU A 78 -8.20 24.54 7.52
CA LEU A 78 -9.26 23.57 7.23
C LEU A 78 -9.43 22.53 8.35
N VAL A 79 -8.63 22.59 9.41
CA VAL A 79 -8.67 21.68 10.55
C VAL A 79 -9.20 22.41 11.78
N PRO A 80 -10.14 21.82 12.55
CA PRO A 80 -10.64 22.42 13.79
C PRO A 80 -9.49 22.75 14.77
N PRO A 81 -9.51 23.93 15.44
CA PRO A 81 -8.42 24.37 16.33
C PRO A 81 -8.05 23.38 17.43
N GLU A 82 -9.03 22.68 18.00
CA GLU A 82 -8.85 21.66 19.03
C GLU A 82 -7.99 20.46 18.57
N LEU A 83 -7.92 20.22 17.26
CA LEU A 83 -7.13 19.15 16.65
C LEU A 83 -5.72 19.62 16.24
N HIS A 84 -5.42 20.92 16.33
CA HIS A 84 -4.08 21.45 15.99
C HIS A 84 -3.00 20.87 16.89
N LYS A 85 -3.34 20.41 18.10
CA LYS A 85 -2.43 19.67 19.00
C LYS A 85 -1.79 18.43 18.35
N TYR A 86 -2.46 17.83 17.36
CA TYR A 86 -1.93 16.70 16.59
C TYR A 86 -1.09 17.11 15.38
N LEU A 87 -1.09 18.39 15.00
CA LEU A 87 -0.33 18.91 13.85
C LEU A 87 0.92 19.68 14.29
N THR A 88 0.93 20.24 15.50
CA THR A 88 2.05 21.01 16.03
C THR A 88 3.16 20.12 16.59
N VAL A 89 4.40 20.51 16.37
CA VAL A 89 5.58 19.86 16.95
C VAL A 89 5.85 20.49 18.31
N HIS A 90 5.92 19.67 19.37
CA HIS A 90 6.44 20.14 20.64
C HIS A 90 7.97 20.21 20.56
N PRO A 91 8.61 21.37 20.84
CA PRO A 91 10.06 21.48 20.78
C PRO A 91 10.72 20.52 21.79
N LYS A 92 11.61 19.66 21.30
CA LYS A 92 12.45 18.80 22.15
C LYS A 92 13.55 19.63 22.79
N ASN A 93 13.63 19.59 24.12
CA ASN A 93 14.89 19.83 24.82
C ASN A 93 15.74 18.56 24.70
N SER A 94 16.72 18.54 23.80
CA SER A 94 17.67 17.43 23.74
C SER A 94 19.06 17.94 23.39
N SER A 95 19.86 18.13 24.45
CA SER A 95 21.29 17.88 24.40
C SER A 95 21.52 16.36 24.33
N VAL A 96 22.48 15.92 23.50
CA VAL A 96 23.51 14.89 23.78
C VAL A 96 23.98 14.26 22.46
N ASN A 97 25.27 14.49 22.18
CA ASN A 97 26.12 13.72 21.27
C ASN A 97 26.61 12.44 21.97
N SER A 98 26.61 11.30 21.29
CA SER A 98 27.75 10.35 21.23
C SER A 98 27.38 9.07 20.47
N THR A 99 28.17 8.73 19.47
CA THR A 99 27.95 7.69 18.47
C THR A 99 28.50 6.31 18.90
N GLU A 100 27.88 5.27 18.34
CA GLU A 100 28.24 3.84 18.32
C GLU A 100 28.13 3.02 19.63
N ARG A 101 28.72 3.41 20.76
CA ARG A 101 28.52 2.65 22.03
C ARG A 101 27.14 2.86 22.68
N ALA A 102 26.47 3.96 22.32
CA ALA A 102 25.10 4.23 22.74
C ALA A 102 24.07 3.39 21.97
N VAL A 103 24.37 2.98 20.74
CA VAL A 103 23.43 2.27 19.85
C VAL A 103 23.11 0.86 20.36
N SER A 104 24.10 0.13 20.90
CA SER A 104 23.88 -1.23 21.43
C SER A 104 23.07 -1.24 22.74
N LYS A 105 23.31 -0.24 23.61
CA LYS A 105 22.49 -0.01 24.80
C LYS A 105 21.07 0.40 24.42
N ASN A 106 20.93 1.28 23.43
CA ASN A 106 19.65 1.72 22.88
C ASN A 106 18.87 0.55 22.23
N LEU A 107 19.52 -0.34 21.48
CA LEU A 107 18.86 -1.50 20.85
C LEU A 107 18.29 -2.47 21.89
N THR A 108 19.04 -2.74 22.96
CA THR A 108 18.58 -3.61 24.06
C THR A 108 17.38 -2.98 24.78
N GLU A 109 17.41 -1.66 24.99
CA GLU A 109 16.31 -0.90 25.58
C GLU A 109 15.07 -0.89 24.68
N ILE A 110 15.23 -0.68 23.37
CA ILE A 110 14.17 -0.76 22.36
C ILE A 110 13.53 -2.15 22.37
N ARG A 111 14.34 -3.22 22.28
CA ARG A 111 13.83 -4.61 22.31
C ARG A 111 13.04 -4.89 23.60
N LYS A 112 13.55 -4.44 24.76
CA LYS A 112 12.85 -4.55 26.06
C LYS A 112 11.59 -3.70 26.13
N ALA A 113 11.56 -2.53 25.50
CA ALA A 113 10.38 -1.66 25.46
C ALA A 113 9.29 -2.30 24.60
N ILE A 114 9.64 -2.78 23.40
CA ILE A 114 8.76 -3.54 22.50
C ILE A 114 8.16 -4.74 23.22
N GLN A 115 8.98 -5.55 23.89
CA GLN A 115 8.52 -6.72 24.63
C GLN A 115 7.51 -6.31 25.72
N ARG A 116 7.89 -5.36 26.59
CA ARG A 116 7.03 -4.88 27.68
C ARG A 116 5.69 -4.32 27.16
N SER A 117 5.71 -3.52 26.09
CA SER A 117 4.49 -2.96 25.50
C SER A 117 3.59 -4.04 24.90
N ASN A 118 4.17 -5.01 24.18
CA ASN A 118 3.42 -6.11 23.56
C ASN A 118 2.82 -7.07 24.60
N GLU A 119 3.53 -7.33 25.70
CA GLU A 119 3.06 -8.16 26.81
C GLU A 119 1.95 -7.45 27.61
N ALA A 120 2.12 -6.16 27.88
CA ALA A 120 1.16 -5.39 28.67
C ALA A 120 -0.19 -5.19 27.97
N GLN A 121 -0.22 -5.18 26.62
CA GLN A 121 -1.44 -4.99 25.81
C GLN A 121 -2.31 -3.82 26.28
N TYR A 122 -1.69 -2.74 26.74
CA TYR A 122 -2.39 -1.64 27.38
C TYR A 122 -3.31 -0.90 26.40
N ILE A 123 -4.56 -0.68 26.82
CA ILE A 123 -5.56 0.09 26.07
C ILE A 123 -5.71 1.45 26.73
N TYR A 124 -5.23 2.49 26.06
CA TYR A 124 -5.42 3.86 26.48
C TYR A 124 -6.89 4.27 26.33
N ASN A 125 -7.37 5.09 27.27
CA ASN A 125 -8.71 5.66 27.33
C ASN A 125 -9.86 4.63 27.49
N GLU A 126 -9.56 3.40 27.91
CA GLU A 126 -10.58 2.38 28.18
C GLU A 126 -11.51 2.78 29.35
N ASP A 127 -10.96 3.48 30.34
CA ASP A 127 -11.68 4.06 31.47
C ASP A 127 -12.71 5.13 31.04
N ILE A 128 -12.44 5.84 29.94
CA ILE A 128 -13.30 6.90 29.39
C ILE A 128 -14.35 6.31 28.43
N TYR A 129 -13.92 5.43 27.52
CA TYR A 129 -14.75 4.92 26.40
C TYR A 129 -15.32 3.52 26.61
N GLY A 130 -15.13 2.95 27.80
CA GLY A 130 -15.57 1.61 28.17
C GLY A 130 -14.77 0.50 27.48
N PRO A 131 -14.94 -0.76 27.92
CA PRO A 131 -14.15 -1.90 27.44
C PRO A 131 -14.45 -2.26 25.99
N VAL A 132 -13.48 -2.89 25.33
CA VAL A 132 -13.65 -3.45 23.97
C VAL A 132 -14.77 -4.50 23.97
N GLN A 133 -15.77 -4.30 23.12
CA GLN A 133 -16.90 -5.22 22.94
C GLN A 133 -16.65 -6.17 21.75
N ASN A 134 -17.38 -7.28 21.70
CA ASN A 134 -17.23 -8.28 20.64
C ASN A 134 -17.52 -7.71 19.23
N ASP A 135 -18.38 -6.70 19.12
CA ASP A 135 -18.76 -6.02 17.87
C ASP A 135 -18.02 -4.69 17.64
N THR A 136 -17.12 -4.29 18.55
CA THR A 136 -16.33 -3.05 18.41
C THR A 136 -15.58 -3.05 17.08
N ILE A 137 -15.68 -1.97 16.30
CA ILE A 137 -14.89 -1.85 15.07
C ILE A 137 -13.44 -1.60 15.47
N ILE A 138 -12.55 -2.48 15.02
CA ILE A 138 -11.11 -2.34 15.21
C ILE A 138 -10.53 -1.72 13.96
N ILE A 139 -9.76 -0.65 14.10
CA ILE A 139 -9.03 -0.02 12.99
C ILE A 139 -7.54 -0.29 13.22
N ALA A 140 -6.97 -1.13 12.37
CA ALA A 140 -5.58 -1.56 12.42
C ALA A 140 -4.72 -0.69 11.49
N ILE A 141 -3.88 0.17 12.05
CA ILE A 141 -3.03 1.11 11.32
C ILE A 141 -1.60 0.57 11.26
N GLN A 142 -1.08 0.33 10.06
CA GLN A 142 0.34 0.02 9.85
C GLN A 142 1.17 1.31 9.83
N VAL A 143 2.11 1.44 10.77
CA VAL A 143 2.95 2.62 10.99
C VAL A 143 4.42 2.26 10.79
N HIS A 144 5.14 3.13 10.09
CA HIS A 144 6.58 3.05 9.88
C HIS A 144 7.26 4.28 10.49
N THR A 145 7.61 5.29 9.68
CA THR A 145 8.39 6.46 10.10
C THR A 145 7.83 7.79 9.60
N ARG A 146 6.71 7.80 8.84
CA ARG A 146 6.21 9.02 8.20
C ARG A 146 5.25 9.79 9.10
N LEU A 147 5.82 10.40 10.14
CA LEU A 147 5.09 11.15 11.18
C LEU A 147 4.12 12.20 10.63
N THR A 148 4.51 12.96 9.60
CA THR A 148 3.64 13.99 8.98
C THR A 148 2.34 13.39 8.45
N TYR A 149 2.42 12.26 7.73
CA TYR A 149 1.23 11.59 7.22
C TYR A 149 0.37 11.02 8.36
N LEU A 150 1.01 10.40 9.35
CA LEU A 150 0.32 9.87 10.53
C LEU A 150 -0.48 10.95 11.28
N ARG A 151 0.07 12.15 11.42
CA ARG A 151 -0.63 13.31 12.02
C ARG A 151 -1.93 13.63 11.26
N HIS A 152 -1.89 13.64 9.93
CA HIS A 152 -3.08 13.90 9.11
C HIS A 152 -4.10 12.75 9.17
N LEU A 153 -3.65 11.50 9.24
CA LEU A 153 -4.53 10.37 9.48
C LEU A 153 -5.26 10.53 10.82
N ILE A 154 -4.53 10.79 11.92
CA ILE A 154 -5.09 10.99 13.26
C ILE A 154 -6.12 12.13 13.26
N VAL A 155 -5.80 13.27 12.64
CA VAL A 155 -6.72 14.40 12.52
C VAL A 155 -7.98 14.03 11.74
N SER A 156 -7.87 13.27 10.66
CA SER A 156 -9.04 12.81 9.90
C SER A 156 -9.89 11.79 10.68
N LEU A 157 -9.26 10.91 11.46
CA LEU A 157 -9.95 9.97 12.35
C LEU A 157 -10.71 10.72 13.45
N ALA A 158 -10.09 11.72 14.06
CA ALA A 158 -10.70 12.53 15.12
C ALA A 158 -11.98 13.27 14.66
N GLN A 159 -12.10 13.55 13.37
CA GLN A 159 -13.28 14.19 12.78
C GLN A 159 -14.35 13.20 12.32
N ALA A 160 -14.06 11.90 12.33
CA ALA A 160 -15.00 10.90 11.88
C ALA A 160 -16.10 10.65 12.92
N ARG A 161 -17.33 10.57 12.45
CA ARG A 161 -18.48 10.30 13.30
C ARG A 161 -18.43 8.86 13.83
N ASP A 162 -18.79 8.69 15.10
CA ASP A 162 -18.80 7.44 15.85
C ASP A 162 -17.40 6.82 16.10
N ILE A 163 -16.32 7.60 15.94
CA ILE A 163 -14.94 7.14 16.16
C ILE A 163 -14.69 6.75 17.62
N GLU A 164 -15.38 7.38 18.57
CA GLU A 164 -15.28 7.14 20.00
C GLU A 164 -15.69 5.70 20.40
N ARG A 165 -16.43 5.02 19.53
CA ARG A 165 -16.89 3.63 19.72
C ARG A 165 -15.93 2.58 19.16
N THR A 166 -14.80 3.00 18.58
CA THR A 166 -13.83 2.11 17.93
C THR A 166 -12.65 1.76 18.85
N LEU A 167 -11.80 0.82 18.41
CA LEU A 167 -10.45 0.63 18.94
C LEU A 167 -9.45 0.91 17.83
N LEU A 168 -8.56 1.89 18.03
CA LEU A 168 -7.42 2.13 17.14
C LEU A 168 -6.23 1.29 17.58
N VAL A 169 -5.75 0.40 16.72
CA VAL A 169 -4.55 -0.40 16.94
C VAL A 169 -3.45 0.13 16.03
N PHE A 170 -2.51 0.89 16.58
CA PHE A 170 -1.31 1.32 15.85
C PHE A 170 -0.25 0.23 15.96
N SER A 171 0.17 -0.29 14.81
CA SER A 171 1.15 -1.36 14.69
C SER A 171 2.42 -0.80 14.09
N HIS A 172 3.50 -0.83 14.86
CA HIS A 172 4.76 -0.17 14.53
C HIS A 172 5.83 -1.20 14.14
N ASP A 173 6.53 -1.00 13.03
CA ASP A 173 7.77 -1.73 12.73
C ASP A 173 9.05 -0.91 12.98
N TYR A 174 8.89 0.33 13.45
CA TYR A 174 9.98 1.18 13.88
C TYR A 174 9.63 1.84 15.22
N TYR A 175 10.43 1.58 16.25
CA TYR A 175 10.28 2.19 17.56
C TYR A 175 10.82 3.62 17.52
N ASN A 176 9.92 4.60 17.59
CA ASN A 176 10.27 6.01 17.64
C ASN A 176 9.42 6.71 18.71
N GLU A 177 10.07 7.26 19.72
CA GLU A 177 9.36 7.80 20.87
C GLU A 177 8.50 9.03 20.54
N GLU A 178 8.82 9.78 19.49
CA GLU A 178 7.98 10.89 19.02
C GLU A 178 6.68 10.39 18.39
N ILE A 179 6.76 9.34 17.56
CA ILE A 179 5.58 8.67 16.99
C ILE A 179 4.75 8.04 18.12
N ASN A 180 5.41 7.33 19.04
CA ASN A 180 4.74 6.68 20.17
C ASN A 180 4.01 7.70 21.06
N SER A 181 4.65 8.85 21.32
CA SER A 181 4.07 9.94 22.12
C SER A 181 2.87 10.58 21.43
N LEU A 182 2.94 10.80 20.10
CA LEU A 182 1.78 11.26 19.31
C LEU A 182 0.60 10.29 19.41
N VAL A 183 0.85 8.98 19.32
CA VAL A 183 -0.23 7.98 19.44
C VAL A 183 -0.81 7.95 20.85
N ARG A 184 0.02 8.11 21.90
CA ARG A 184 -0.46 8.18 23.30
C ARG A 184 -1.25 9.44 23.62
N SER A 185 -1.08 10.52 22.86
CA SER A 185 -1.83 11.78 23.08
C SER A 185 -3.23 11.78 22.44
N ILE A 186 -3.60 10.72 21.73
CA ILE A 186 -4.95 10.55 21.20
C ILE A 186 -5.94 10.41 22.36
N ASP A 187 -6.93 11.29 22.41
CA ASP A 187 -7.89 11.40 23.51
C ASP A 187 -9.35 11.35 23.07
N PHE A 188 -9.62 10.94 21.81
CA PHE A 188 -10.96 10.88 21.23
C PHE A 188 -11.54 9.46 21.08
N THR A 189 -10.76 8.41 21.42
CA THR A 189 -11.19 7.00 21.36
C THR A 189 -10.21 6.07 22.09
N LYS A 190 -10.50 4.76 22.14
CA LYS A 190 -9.59 3.74 22.66
C LYS A 190 -8.39 3.54 21.74
N VAL A 191 -7.21 3.42 22.32
CA VAL A 191 -5.96 3.25 21.55
C VAL A 191 -5.12 2.12 22.12
N MET A 192 -4.57 1.28 21.26
CA MET A 192 -3.55 0.29 21.59
C MET A 192 -2.35 0.46 20.65
N GLN A 193 -1.15 0.29 21.20
CA GLN A 193 0.08 0.20 20.41
C GLN A 193 0.63 -1.22 20.48
N ILE A 194 0.92 -1.79 19.31
CA ILE A 194 1.63 -3.07 19.17
C ILE A 194 2.89 -2.85 18.32
N PHE A 195 3.95 -3.60 18.61
CA PHE A 195 5.26 -3.39 17.99
C PHE A 195 5.75 -4.67 17.34
N TYR A 196 5.97 -4.66 16.02
CA TYR A 196 6.51 -5.78 15.29
C TYR A 196 7.94 -6.09 15.79
N PRO A 197 8.19 -7.26 16.39
CA PRO A 197 9.42 -7.50 17.14
C PRO A 197 10.61 -7.91 16.27
N TYR A 198 10.38 -8.20 14.97
CA TYR A 198 11.42 -8.66 14.04
C TYR A 198 11.66 -7.66 12.91
N SER A 199 11.76 -6.38 13.27
CA SER A 199 12.06 -5.30 12.33
C SER A 199 13.56 -5.19 12.02
N ILE A 200 13.90 -4.48 10.95
CA ILE A 200 15.28 -4.13 10.59
C ILE A 200 15.92 -3.28 11.70
N GLN A 201 15.17 -2.38 12.33
CA GLN A 201 15.66 -1.58 13.45
C GLN A 201 16.08 -2.47 14.63
N THR A 202 15.31 -3.53 14.90
CA THR A 202 15.61 -4.45 15.99
C THR A 202 16.67 -5.49 15.62
N HIS A 203 16.96 -5.73 14.35
CA HIS A 203 17.91 -6.74 13.86
C HIS A 203 18.88 -6.15 12.82
N PRO A 204 19.66 -5.09 13.16
CA PRO A 204 20.39 -4.32 12.14
C PRO A 204 21.46 -5.12 11.39
N ASN A 205 22.04 -6.14 12.02
CA ASN A 205 23.20 -6.90 11.53
C ASN A 205 22.95 -8.41 11.47
N GLU A 206 21.69 -8.83 11.49
CA GLU A 206 21.28 -10.23 11.48
C GLU A 206 19.92 -10.35 10.81
N PHE A 207 19.56 -11.54 10.30
CA PHE A 207 18.21 -11.78 9.81
C PHE A 207 17.16 -11.53 10.92
N PRO A 208 16.02 -10.86 10.63
CA PRO A 208 15.53 -10.41 9.33
C PRO A 208 15.93 -8.98 8.91
N GLY A 209 16.86 -8.31 9.58
CA GLY A 209 17.47 -7.12 9.01
C GLY A 209 18.56 -7.47 7.99
N LEU A 210 19.65 -6.70 7.99
CA LEU A 210 20.73 -6.86 7.02
C LEU A 210 21.84 -7.73 7.63
N ASP A 211 21.88 -9.01 7.26
CA ASP A 211 23.02 -9.87 7.65
C ASP A 211 24.23 -9.55 6.76
N PRO A 212 25.43 -9.28 7.32
CA PRO A 212 26.65 -9.02 6.54
C PRO A 212 27.03 -10.14 5.56
N ASN A 213 26.54 -11.36 5.78
CA ASN A 213 26.81 -12.51 4.93
C ASN A 213 25.68 -12.82 3.92
N ASP A 214 24.66 -11.95 3.83
CA ASP A 214 23.65 -12.05 2.76
C ASP A 214 24.28 -11.80 1.39
N CYS A 215 23.76 -12.48 0.37
CA CYS A 215 24.21 -12.28 -1.00
C CYS A 215 23.81 -10.88 -1.49
N PRO A 216 24.71 -10.14 -2.17
CA PRO A 216 24.35 -8.90 -2.84
C PRO A 216 23.21 -9.12 -3.83
N ARG A 217 22.21 -8.23 -3.82
CA ARG A 217 20.96 -8.36 -4.57
C ARG A 217 21.13 -8.87 -6.02
N ASP A 218 22.04 -8.27 -6.77
CA ASP A 218 22.17 -8.49 -8.23
C ASP A 218 23.27 -9.48 -8.61
N VAL A 219 23.90 -10.14 -7.63
CA VAL A 219 24.94 -11.13 -7.94
C VAL A 219 24.33 -12.35 -8.62
N LYS A 220 24.99 -12.92 -9.62
CA LYS A 220 24.50 -14.15 -10.27
C LYS A 220 24.67 -15.36 -9.34
N MET A 221 23.75 -16.33 -9.40
CA MET A 221 23.78 -17.54 -8.55
C MET A 221 25.12 -18.27 -8.53
N GLN A 222 25.75 -18.49 -9.68
CA GLN A 222 27.06 -19.13 -9.75
C GLN A 222 28.14 -18.37 -8.96
N GLN A 223 28.07 -17.03 -8.95
CA GLN A 223 29.00 -16.20 -8.20
C GLN A 223 28.62 -16.15 -6.71
N ALA A 224 27.32 -16.12 -6.37
CA ALA A 224 26.84 -16.23 -4.99
C ALA A 224 27.35 -17.50 -4.30
N ILE A 225 27.27 -18.64 -4.99
CA ILE A 225 27.79 -19.93 -4.49
C ILE A 225 29.30 -19.86 -4.24
N LYS A 226 30.07 -19.18 -5.12
CA LYS A 226 31.51 -18.97 -4.93
C LYS A 226 31.81 -18.04 -3.75
N LEU A 227 30.99 -16.99 -3.57
CA LEU A 227 31.07 -16.07 -2.43
C LEU A 227 30.69 -16.74 -1.11
N LYS A 228 29.98 -17.89 -1.15
CA LYS A 228 29.49 -18.63 0.01
C LYS A 228 28.61 -17.77 0.93
N CYS A 229 27.86 -16.84 0.35
CA CYS A 229 26.86 -16.05 1.09
C CYS A 229 25.65 -16.93 1.47
N ILE A 230 24.96 -16.57 2.56
CA ILE A 230 24.01 -17.44 3.28
C ILE A 230 22.86 -17.91 2.38
N ASN A 231 22.28 -17.01 1.61
CA ASN A 231 21.09 -17.26 0.80
C ASN A 231 21.40 -17.56 -0.68
N ALA A 232 22.63 -17.97 -1.01
CA ALA A 232 23.09 -18.18 -2.40
C ALA A 232 22.25 -19.19 -3.22
N LEU A 233 21.55 -20.12 -2.55
CA LEU A 233 20.69 -21.12 -3.19
C LEU A 233 19.23 -20.69 -3.30
N HIS A 234 18.88 -19.50 -2.79
CA HIS A 234 17.49 -19.03 -2.67
C HIS A 234 17.28 -17.62 -3.27
N PRO A 235 17.62 -17.40 -4.55
CA PRO A 235 17.20 -16.18 -5.24
C PRO A 235 15.69 -16.18 -5.49
N ASP A 236 15.13 -15.01 -5.77
CA ASP A 236 13.75 -14.86 -6.23
C ASP A 236 13.56 -15.37 -7.68
N LEU A 237 12.31 -15.35 -8.15
CA LEU A 237 11.91 -15.79 -9.48
C LEU A 237 12.53 -14.97 -10.63
N HIS A 238 13.16 -13.84 -10.32
CA HIS A 238 13.92 -12.98 -11.23
C HIS A 238 15.43 -13.16 -11.10
N GLY A 239 15.91 -14.00 -10.17
CA GLY A 239 17.32 -14.26 -9.94
C GLY A 239 17.99 -13.27 -8.99
N HIS A 240 17.23 -12.45 -8.26
CA HIS A 240 17.74 -11.48 -7.31
C HIS A 240 17.68 -12.00 -5.87
N TYR A 241 18.61 -11.55 -5.03
CA TYR A 241 18.60 -11.86 -3.60
C TYR A 241 17.80 -10.86 -2.79
N ARG A 242 17.44 -11.29 -1.58
CA ARG A 242 16.68 -10.56 -0.58
C ARG A 242 17.26 -9.17 -0.29
N GLU A 243 16.38 -8.19 -0.17
CA GLU A 243 16.66 -6.91 0.49
C GLU A 243 15.70 -6.72 1.65
N ALA A 244 16.25 -6.60 2.87
CA ALA A 244 15.47 -6.56 4.11
C ALA A 244 14.34 -5.52 4.09
N LYS A 245 14.63 -4.30 3.59
CA LYS A 245 13.69 -3.17 3.47
C LYS A 245 12.43 -3.49 2.66
N TYR A 246 12.51 -4.37 1.65
CA TYR A 246 11.35 -4.74 0.83
C TYR A 246 10.52 -5.84 1.49
N THR A 247 11.15 -6.71 2.27
CA THR A 247 10.48 -7.83 2.93
C THR A 247 9.75 -7.42 4.22
N GLN A 248 10.22 -6.38 4.93
CA GLN A 248 9.65 -5.98 6.21
C GLN A 248 8.13 -5.68 6.13
N THR A 249 7.67 -5.03 5.08
CA THR A 249 6.26 -4.62 4.94
C THR A 249 5.31 -5.82 4.92
N LYS A 250 5.66 -6.90 4.20
CA LYS A 250 4.83 -8.12 4.15
C LYS A 250 4.86 -8.90 5.45
N HIS A 251 6.04 -9.00 6.07
CA HIS A 251 6.18 -9.56 7.42
C HIS A 251 5.32 -8.83 8.44
N HIS A 252 5.44 -7.50 8.51
CA HIS A 252 4.69 -6.66 9.44
C HIS A 252 3.17 -6.75 9.19
N TRP A 253 2.73 -6.76 7.93
CA TRP A 253 1.31 -6.92 7.62
C TRP A 253 0.75 -8.25 8.15
N TRP A 254 1.46 -9.34 7.87
CA TRP A 254 1.07 -10.69 8.28
C TRP A 254 1.09 -10.87 9.80
N TRP A 255 2.17 -10.42 10.45
CA TRP A 255 2.30 -10.44 11.91
C TRP A 255 1.18 -9.66 12.60
N LYS A 256 0.90 -8.43 12.14
CA LYS A 256 -0.13 -7.56 12.72
C LYS A 256 -1.51 -8.21 12.66
N ALA A 257 -1.89 -8.72 11.49
CA ALA A 257 -3.18 -9.36 11.31
C ALA A 257 -3.32 -10.57 12.25
N ASN A 258 -2.26 -11.37 12.38
CA ASN A 258 -2.25 -12.50 13.29
C ASN A 258 -2.34 -12.09 14.76
N ARG A 259 -1.56 -11.08 15.17
CA ARG A 259 -1.60 -10.52 16.53
C ARG A 259 -3.02 -10.09 16.87
N ILE A 260 -3.64 -9.29 16.02
CA ILE A 260 -5.00 -8.74 16.24
C ILE A 260 -6.07 -9.82 16.27
N PHE A 261 -6.06 -10.79 15.35
CA PHE A 261 -7.12 -11.79 15.32
C PHE A 261 -6.91 -12.92 16.33
N ASN A 262 -5.68 -13.36 16.57
CA ASN A 262 -5.43 -14.62 17.26
C ASN A 262 -4.73 -14.49 18.62
N GLN A 263 -4.10 -13.36 18.93
CA GLN A 263 -3.17 -13.29 20.06
C GLN A 263 -3.44 -12.15 21.06
N LEU A 264 -4.21 -11.12 20.70
CA LEU A 264 -4.62 -10.08 21.64
C LEU A 264 -5.74 -10.59 22.54
N GLU A 265 -5.64 -10.29 23.83
CA GLU A 265 -6.61 -10.75 24.83
C GLU A 265 -7.98 -10.11 24.60
N CYS A 266 -7.99 -8.79 24.36
CA CYS A 266 -9.21 -8.01 24.12
C CYS A 266 -9.97 -8.41 22.85
N THR A 267 -9.34 -9.17 21.94
CA THR A 267 -9.96 -9.60 20.69
C THR A 267 -10.26 -11.10 20.66
N THR A 268 -10.08 -11.84 21.76
CA THR A 268 -10.27 -13.30 21.80
C THR A 268 -11.64 -13.74 21.24
N ASN A 269 -12.72 -13.07 21.66
CA ASN A 269 -14.10 -13.36 21.25
C ASN A 269 -14.67 -12.34 20.26
N HIS A 270 -13.81 -11.49 19.69
CA HIS A 270 -14.24 -10.41 18.80
C HIS A 270 -14.79 -10.95 17.48
N THR A 271 -16.00 -10.54 17.10
CA THR A 271 -16.69 -10.93 15.86
C THR A 271 -16.91 -9.75 14.91
N GLY A 272 -16.64 -8.53 15.37
CA GLY A 272 -16.79 -7.30 14.60
C GLY A 272 -15.82 -7.19 13.42
N MET A 273 -15.84 -6.04 12.77
CA MET A 273 -14.97 -5.74 11.64
C MET A 273 -13.58 -5.31 12.11
N VAL A 274 -12.53 -5.80 11.44
CA VAL A 274 -11.18 -5.23 11.50
C VAL A 274 -10.91 -4.52 10.18
N VAL A 275 -10.68 -3.20 10.23
CA VAL A 275 -10.40 -2.34 9.08
C VAL A 275 -8.91 -2.03 9.04
N PHE A 276 -8.26 -2.29 7.92
CA PHE A 276 -6.84 -2.07 7.72
C PHE A 276 -6.58 -0.73 7.04
N LEU A 277 -5.75 0.09 7.69
CA LEU A 277 -5.24 1.37 7.19
C LEU A 277 -3.71 1.41 7.26
N GLU A 278 -3.13 2.38 6.57
CA GLU A 278 -1.70 2.70 6.60
C GLU A 278 -1.55 4.16 7.04
N GLU A 279 -0.38 4.53 7.55
CA GLU A 279 -0.09 5.87 8.11
C GLU A 279 -0.31 7.04 7.13
N ASP A 280 -0.34 6.79 5.82
CA ASP A 280 -0.59 7.75 4.75
C ASP A 280 -1.96 7.63 4.10
N HIS A 281 -2.91 7.07 4.84
CA HIS A 281 -4.32 7.24 4.55
C HIS A 281 -4.92 8.50 5.20
N TYR A 282 -6.04 8.94 4.62
CA TYR A 282 -6.90 9.99 5.15
C TYR A 282 -8.34 9.50 5.04
N VAL A 283 -9.16 9.68 6.08
CA VAL A 283 -10.55 9.20 6.11
C VAL A 283 -11.57 10.33 5.98
N ALA A 284 -12.72 10.04 5.37
CA ALA A 284 -13.87 10.93 5.33
C ALA A 284 -14.67 10.88 6.64
N GLU A 285 -15.39 11.95 6.97
CA GLU A 285 -16.20 12.07 8.20
C GLU A 285 -17.24 10.94 8.37
N ASP A 286 -17.72 10.35 7.26
CA ASP A 286 -18.75 9.29 7.23
C ASP A 286 -18.19 7.87 7.02
N PHE A 287 -16.88 7.63 7.14
CA PHE A 287 -16.30 6.34 6.76
C PHE A 287 -16.82 5.16 7.60
N ILE A 288 -17.02 5.34 8.91
CA ILE A 288 -17.61 4.33 9.82
C ILE A 288 -19.09 4.10 9.48
N TYR A 289 -19.83 5.18 9.24
CA TYR A 289 -21.21 5.11 8.80
C TYR A 289 -21.34 4.29 7.50
N MET A 290 -20.49 4.59 6.52
CA MET A 290 -20.45 3.88 5.26
C MET A 290 -20.02 2.42 5.42
N LEU A 291 -19.07 2.11 6.29
CA LEU A 291 -18.71 0.72 6.61
C LEU A 291 -19.92 -0.08 7.06
N ASN A 292 -20.69 0.46 8.01
CA ASN A 292 -21.90 -0.17 8.54
C ASN A 292 -23.00 -0.30 7.48
N LEU A 293 -23.19 0.74 6.66
CA LEU A 293 -24.16 0.73 5.58
C LEU A 293 -23.81 -0.30 4.50
N LEU A 294 -22.53 -0.41 4.13
CA LEU A 294 -22.04 -1.44 3.21
C LEU A 294 -22.18 -2.84 3.79
N ARG A 295 -21.92 -3.02 5.08
CA ARG A 295 -22.12 -4.30 5.76
C ARG A 295 -23.58 -4.74 5.72
N ALA A 296 -24.49 -3.87 6.15
CA ALA A 296 -25.92 -4.14 6.11
C ALA A 296 -26.45 -4.39 4.69
N THR A 297 -25.87 -3.72 3.69
CA THR A 297 -26.19 -3.94 2.27
C THR A 297 -25.66 -5.29 1.79
N ALA A 298 -24.43 -5.66 2.16
CA ALA A 298 -23.85 -6.96 1.83
C ALA A 298 -24.70 -8.11 2.40
N ASP A 299 -25.09 -8.02 3.67
CA ASP A 299 -25.92 -9.05 4.32
C ASP A 299 -27.25 -9.31 3.58
N ARG A 300 -27.80 -8.30 2.89
CA ARG A 300 -29.07 -8.41 2.14
C ARG A 300 -28.87 -8.76 0.66
N SER A 301 -27.88 -8.17 0.00
CA SER A 301 -27.74 -8.19 -1.47
C SER A 301 -26.54 -8.99 -1.96
N CYS A 302 -25.59 -9.32 -1.08
CA CYS A 302 -24.41 -10.12 -1.38
C CYS A 302 -23.94 -10.90 -0.14
N PRO A 303 -24.68 -11.93 0.32
CA PRO A 303 -24.28 -12.72 1.49
C PRO A 303 -22.89 -13.37 1.34
N GLN A 304 -22.43 -13.55 0.10
CA GLN A 304 -21.11 -14.04 -0.26
C GLN A 304 -20.00 -12.95 -0.27
N CYS A 305 -20.31 -11.69 0.01
CA CYS A 305 -19.31 -10.64 0.10
C CYS A 305 -18.54 -10.75 1.41
N GLU A 306 -17.25 -11.05 1.31
CA GLU A 306 -16.36 -11.32 2.45
C GLU A 306 -15.63 -10.05 2.90
N ILE A 307 -15.29 -9.17 1.96
CA ILE A 307 -14.48 -7.98 2.23
C ILE A 307 -15.30 -6.71 1.92
N ILE A 308 -15.15 -5.68 2.75
CA ILE A 308 -15.65 -4.34 2.48
C ILE A 308 -14.46 -3.45 2.13
N SER A 309 -14.56 -2.64 1.08
CA SER A 309 -13.56 -1.62 0.75
C SER A 309 -14.16 -0.22 0.77
N LEU A 310 -13.52 0.68 1.52
CA LEU A 310 -13.91 2.08 1.63
C LEU A 310 -13.09 2.98 0.70
N GLY A 311 -11.97 2.51 0.15
CA GLY A 311 -11.07 3.32 -0.67
C GLY A 311 -10.73 2.65 -1.99
N THR A 312 -10.46 3.48 -2.99
CA THR A 312 -9.73 3.08 -4.21
C THR A 312 -9.01 4.30 -4.78
N TYR A 313 -8.00 4.06 -5.61
CA TYR A 313 -7.17 5.15 -6.10
C TYR A 313 -7.98 6.06 -7.03
N LEU A 314 -7.94 7.37 -6.81
CA LEU A 314 -8.68 8.31 -7.66
C LEU A 314 -8.20 8.31 -9.12
N LYS A 315 -6.95 7.84 -9.38
CA LYS A 315 -6.44 7.61 -10.74
C LYS A 315 -7.13 6.45 -11.47
N THR A 316 -7.56 5.40 -10.77
CA THR A 316 -8.25 4.25 -11.37
C THR A 316 -9.72 4.55 -11.71
N TYR A 317 -10.28 5.66 -11.21
CA TYR A 317 -11.65 6.10 -11.53
C TYR A 317 -11.88 6.58 -12.96
N GLN A 318 -10.82 6.73 -13.77
CA GLN A 318 -10.94 7.09 -15.19
C GLN A 318 -11.55 5.97 -16.08
N TYR A 319 -11.95 4.81 -15.52
CA TYR A 319 -12.23 3.60 -16.31
C TYR A 319 -13.70 3.29 -16.69
N HIS A 320 -14.68 4.13 -16.35
CA HIS A 320 -16.07 3.91 -16.78
C HIS A 320 -16.72 5.17 -17.38
N ALA A 321 -16.06 5.76 -18.36
CA ALA A 321 -16.69 6.64 -19.34
C ALA A 321 -16.71 5.94 -20.72
N ASN A 322 -17.18 4.68 -20.78
CA ASN A 322 -17.70 4.15 -22.04
C ASN A 322 -19.06 4.79 -22.28
N GLY A 323 -18.99 6.02 -22.79
CA GLY A 323 -20.11 6.77 -23.29
C GLY A 323 -20.74 6.01 -24.45
N ASP A 324 -22.00 5.68 -24.23
CA ASP A 324 -23.02 5.50 -25.25
C ASP A 324 -22.77 6.43 -26.45
N LYS A 325 -22.52 5.86 -27.62
CA LYS A 325 -22.00 6.55 -28.82
C LYS A 325 -22.96 7.59 -29.41
N ARG A 326 -24.12 7.85 -28.79
CA ARG A 326 -25.17 8.73 -29.33
C ARG A 326 -25.10 10.21 -28.90
N LYS A 327 -24.27 10.60 -27.93
CA LYS A 327 -24.19 12.02 -27.48
C LYS A 327 -23.07 12.87 -28.12
N LYS A 328 -22.34 12.35 -29.12
CA LYS A 328 -21.19 13.06 -29.72
C LYS A 328 -21.52 14.15 -30.75
N GLN A 329 -22.78 14.33 -31.15
CA GLN A 329 -23.11 15.24 -32.26
C GLN A 329 -23.40 16.69 -31.83
N MET A 330 -23.65 16.98 -30.54
CA MET A 330 -24.05 18.34 -30.10
C MET A 330 -22.96 19.18 -29.44
N THR A 331 -21.74 18.65 -29.27
CA THR A 331 -20.67 19.31 -28.49
C THR A 331 -19.48 19.77 -29.34
N LEU A 332 -19.62 19.89 -30.65
CA LEU A 332 -18.50 20.32 -31.51
C LEU A 332 -18.34 21.85 -31.55
N ASN A 333 -19.43 22.61 -31.51
CA ASN A 333 -19.38 24.07 -31.62
C ASN A 333 -18.91 24.77 -30.33
N TYR A 334 -19.22 24.19 -29.16
CA TYR A 334 -18.77 24.73 -27.87
C TYR A 334 -17.26 24.48 -27.62
N ILE A 335 -16.73 23.33 -28.06
CA ILE A 335 -15.32 22.97 -27.87
C ILE A 335 -14.40 23.87 -28.71
N GLN A 336 -14.86 24.38 -29.85
CA GLN A 336 -14.04 25.23 -30.72
C GLN A 336 -13.90 26.66 -30.17
N GLN A 337 -14.94 27.20 -29.53
CA GLN A 337 -14.89 28.49 -28.84
C GLN A 337 -14.04 28.43 -27.56
N VAL A 338 -14.12 27.33 -26.80
CA VAL A 338 -13.33 27.14 -25.57
C VAL A 338 -11.84 26.87 -25.87
N ARG A 339 -11.50 26.34 -27.05
CA ARG A 339 -10.09 26.14 -27.47
C ARG A 339 -9.36 27.45 -27.73
N MET A 340 -10.01 28.44 -28.34
CA MET A 340 -9.41 29.75 -28.62
C MET A 340 -9.18 30.57 -27.35
N ALA A 341 -10.08 30.50 -26.36
CA ALA A 341 -9.91 31.17 -25.07
C ALA A 341 -8.86 30.50 -24.15
N ASN A 342 -8.56 29.21 -24.36
CA ASN A 342 -7.60 28.45 -23.55
C ASN A 342 -6.17 28.46 -24.11
N GLU A 343 -5.97 28.89 -25.36
CA GLU A 343 -4.63 29.02 -25.96
C GLU A 343 -3.81 30.16 -25.35
N GLU A 344 -4.44 31.24 -24.89
CA GLU A 344 -3.75 32.31 -24.13
C GLU A 344 -3.37 31.88 -22.70
N ARG A 345 -4.16 31.02 -22.05
CA ARG A 345 -3.85 30.48 -20.71
C ARG A 345 -2.75 29.41 -20.71
N ARG A 346 -2.53 28.75 -21.85
CA ARG A 346 -1.56 27.63 -21.98
C ARG A 346 -0.08 28.04 -21.95
N LYS A 347 0.25 29.33 -22.04
CA LYS A 347 1.64 29.81 -21.93
C LYS A 347 2.11 30.10 -20.49
N ARG A 348 1.28 29.90 -19.45
CA ARG A 348 1.61 30.30 -18.07
C ARG A 348 1.44 29.27 -16.96
N GLN A 349 1.20 27.99 -17.23
CA GLN A 349 1.09 27.02 -16.12
C GLN A 349 1.67 25.65 -16.44
N ASP A 350 2.65 25.30 -15.61
CA ASP A 350 3.30 24.00 -15.52
C ASP A 350 2.30 22.93 -15.03
N THR A 351 2.35 21.78 -15.71
CA THR A 351 1.82 20.45 -15.37
C THR A 351 0.68 20.33 -14.33
N GLN A 352 -0.55 20.66 -14.76
CA GLN A 352 -1.77 20.40 -14.00
C GLN A 352 -2.13 18.90 -14.02
N TRP A 353 -2.03 18.21 -12.87
CA TRP A 353 -2.61 16.89 -12.66
C TRP A 353 -4.13 16.97 -12.77
N ASN A 354 -4.72 16.33 -13.79
CA ASN A 354 -6.17 16.28 -13.98
C ASN A 354 -6.83 15.35 -12.96
N PHE A 355 -7.05 15.84 -11.74
CA PHE A 355 -8.16 15.42 -10.90
C PHE A 355 -9.47 15.90 -11.54
N GLN A 356 -9.88 15.31 -12.65
CA GLN A 356 -11.29 15.35 -13.05
C GLN A 356 -12.03 14.41 -12.09
N VAL A 357 -12.24 14.90 -10.87
CA VAL A 357 -13.20 14.32 -9.93
C VAL A 357 -14.53 14.41 -10.64
N TYR A 358 -15.05 13.27 -11.11
CA TYR A 358 -16.35 13.25 -11.74
C TYR A 358 -17.36 13.87 -10.76
N PRO A 359 -18.16 14.87 -11.18
CA PRO A 359 -19.21 15.47 -10.35
C PRO A 359 -20.23 14.49 -9.78
N ASN A 360 -20.14 13.21 -10.16
CA ASN A 360 -21.06 12.13 -9.84
C ASN A 360 -20.49 11.07 -8.88
N LEU A 361 -19.28 11.25 -8.31
CA LEU A 361 -18.75 10.31 -7.31
C LEU A 361 -19.56 10.34 -6.01
N TYR A 362 -20.01 11.53 -5.63
CA TYR A 362 -20.89 11.77 -4.51
C TYR A 362 -22.23 12.28 -5.03
N GLY A 363 -23.31 11.68 -4.56
CA GLY A 363 -24.67 12.09 -4.87
C GLY A 363 -25.63 11.62 -3.79
N ASN A 364 -26.90 12.01 -3.90
CA ASN A 364 -27.93 11.66 -2.91
C ASN A 364 -28.06 10.15 -2.69
N THR A 365 -27.80 9.36 -3.72
CA THR A 365 -27.65 7.91 -3.62
C THR A 365 -26.22 7.54 -3.98
N GLN A 366 -25.50 6.91 -3.04
CA GLN A 366 -24.14 6.45 -3.30
C GLN A 366 -24.18 5.12 -4.05
N LYS A 367 -23.30 5.01 -5.04
CA LYS A 367 -23.16 3.78 -5.83
C LYS A 367 -22.09 2.90 -5.19
N VAL A 368 -22.32 1.60 -5.20
CA VAL A 368 -21.37 0.61 -4.69
C VAL A 368 -21.17 -0.48 -5.73
N ASP A 369 -19.95 -0.95 -5.88
CA ASP A 369 -19.63 -2.06 -6.79
C ASP A 369 -19.37 -3.33 -5.99
N ILE A 370 -19.87 -4.46 -6.49
CA ILE A 370 -19.52 -5.78 -5.99
C ILE A 370 -18.63 -6.44 -7.03
N THR A 371 -17.38 -6.74 -6.68
CA THR A 371 -16.38 -7.33 -7.59
C THR A 371 -15.47 -8.33 -6.88
N PRO A 372 -14.78 -9.23 -7.60
CA PRO A 372 -13.70 -10.02 -7.02
C PRO A 372 -12.56 -9.15 -6.48
N TRP A 373 -11.91 -9.58 -5.40
CA TRP A 373 -10.75 -8.92 -4.82
C TRP A 373 -9.64 -8.76 -5.85
N HIS A 374 -9.01 -7.58 -5.79
CA HIS A 374 -7.91 -7.19 -6.65
C HIS A 374 -7.04 -6.19 -5.92
N SER A 375 -5.73 -6.46 -5.83
CA SER A 375 -4.77 -5.68 -5.04
C SER A 375 -4.83 -4.19 -5.37
N SER A 376 -4.64 -3.82 -6.64
CA SER A 376 -4.59 -2.42 -7.08
C SER A 376 -5.92 -1.63 -6.98
N MET A 377 -7.01 -2.26 -6.56
CA MET A 377 -8.32 -1.63 -6.44
C MET A 377 -8.79 -1.52 -5.00
N HIS A 378 -8.51 -2.54 -4.18
CA HIS A 378 -9.18 -2.76 -2.90
C HIS A 378 -8.21 -2.77 -1.70
N ASN A 379 -6.93 -2.52 -1.90
CA ASN A 379 -5.91 -2.53 -0.84
C ASN A 379 -5.95 -1.32 0.10
N MET A 380 -6.87 -0.37 -0.08
CA MET A 380 -6.97 0.84 0.74
C MET A 380 -8.27 0.87 1.55
N GLY A 381 -8.16 0.89 2.88
CA GLY A 381 -9.32 1.06 3.73
C GLY A 381 -10.32 -0.09 3.62
N PHE A 382 -9.79 -1.32 3.58
CA PHE A 382 -10.59 -2.53 3.51
C PHE A 382 -10.71 -3.17 4.88
N GLY A 383 -11.78 -3.92 5.09
CA GLY A 383 -11.99 -4.65 6.32
C GLY A 383 -12.73 -5.95 6.11
N PHE A 384 -12.50 -6.86 7.04
CA PHE A 384 -13.16 -8.16 7.12
C PHE A 384 -13.24 -8.62 8.57
N ASN A 385 -14.03 -9.66 8.84
CA ASN A 385 -14.25 -10.19 10.18
C ASN A 385 -13.46 -11.48 10.44
N ARG A 386 -13.61 -12.03 11.65
CA ARG A 386 -12.92 -13.26 12.09
C ARG A 386 -13.18 -14.47 11.19
N SER A 387 -14.38 -14.60 10.62
CA SER A 387 -14.71 -15.72 9.74
C SER A 387 -13.90 -15.67 8.45
N VAL A 388 -13.74 -14.49 7.86
CA VAL A 388 -12.88 -14.30 6.68
C VAL A 388 -11.42 -14.51 7.01
N TRP A 389 -10.96 -14.06 8.19
CA TRP A 389 -9.62 -14.36 8.66
C TRP A 389 -9.38 -15.87 8.79
N HIS A 390 -10.34 -16.64 9.32
CA HIS A 390 -10.25 -18.10 9.37
C HIS A 390 -10.08 -18.71 7.97
N ASN A 391 -10.86 -18.26 6.98
CA ASN A 391 -10.72 -18.71 5.60
C ASN A 391 -9.32 -18.39 5.02
N ILE A 392 -8.76 -17.23 5.35
CA ILE A 392 -7.38 -16.87 4.96
C ILE A 392 -6.37 -17.83 5.62
N MET A 393 -6.56 -18.12 6.90
CA MET A 393 -5.67 -18.99 7.69
C MET A 393 -5.68 -20.46 7.23
N GLU A 394 -6.75 -20.94 6.60
CA GLU A 394 -6.79 -22.28 5.99
C GLU A 394 -5.80 -22.45 4.84
N ILE A 395 -5.45 -21.36 4.16
CA ILE A 395 -4.55 -21.34 3.00
C ILE A 395 -3.30 -20.49 3.24
N GLN A 396 -3.00 -20.19 4.50
CA GLN A 396 -1.88 -19.34 4.92
C GLN A 396 -0.52 -19.71 4.32
N GLU A 397 -0.26 -21.01 4.11
CA GLU A 397 1.02 -21.49 3.57
C GLU A 397 1.30 -20.89 2.19
N GLN A 398 0.25 -20.65 1.39
CA GLN A 398 0.37 -20.01 0.09
C GLN A 398 0.79 -18.53 0.20
N PHE A 399 0.45 -17.83 1.28
CA PHE A 399 0.83 -16.43 1.46
C PHE A 399 2.34 -16.29 1.69
N CYS A 400 2.87 -17.12 2.60
CA CYS A 400 4.28 -17.10 2.97
C CYS A 400 5.17 -17.73 1.90
N ALA A 401 4.68 -18.68 1.09
CA ALA A 401 5.45 -19.32 0.02
C ALA A 401 5.39 -18.56 -1.32
N TYR A 402 4.41 -17.68 -1.54
CA TYR A 402 4.30 -16.94 -2.79
C TYR A 402 5.41 -15.89 -2.90
N ASP A 403 6.22 -16.01 -3.95
CA ASP A 403 7.37 -15.15 -4.22
C ASP A 403 6.94 -13.76 -4.73
N ASP A 404 6.42 -12.98 -3.78
CA ASP A 404 6.04 -11.58 -3.94
C ASP A 404 6.17 -10.90 -2.58
N TYR A 405 7.06 -9.91 -2.48
CA TYR A 405 7.23 -9.14 -1.25
C TYR A 405 6.04 -8.21 -0.94
N ASN A 406 5.07 -8.06 -1.85
CA ASN A 406 3.88 -7.24 -1.63
C ASN A 406 2.78 -8.09 -0.97
N TRP A 407 2.32 -7.67 0.21
CA TRP A 407 1.29 -8.38 0.97
C TRP A 407 -0.07 -8.42 0.22
N ASP A 408 -0.40 -7.38 -0.53
CA ASP A 408 -1.67 -7.25 -1.25
C ASP A 408 -1.72 -8.13 -2.50
N TYR A 409 -0.62 -8.28 -3.23
CA TYR A 409 -0.47 -9.27 -4.30
C TYR A 409 -0.44 -10.70 -3.76
N SER A 410 0.18 -10.93 -2.59
CA SER A 410 0.13 -12.23 -1.91
C SER A 410 -1.30 -12.58 -1.48
N LEU A 411 -2.08 -11.61 -0.99
CA LEU A 411 -3.50 -11.80 -0.68
C LEU A 411 -4.36 -11.98 -1.95
N LEU A 412 -4.01 -11.32 -3.06
CA LEU A 412 -4.62 -11.57 -4.36
C LEU A 412 -4.33 -13.00 -4.84
N HIS A 413 -3.11 -13.50 -4.65
CA HIS A 413 -2.75 -14.87 -4.96
C HIS A 413 -3.59 -15.86 -4.14
N LEU A 414 -3.74 -15.64 -2.82
CA LEU A 414 -4.65 -16.44 -1.99
C LEU A 414 -6.07 -16.46 -2.56
N SER A 415 -6.63 -15.27 -2.82
CA SER A 415 -7.97 -15.10 -3.36
C SER A 415 -8.19 -15.90 -4.65
N GLN A 416 -7.21 -15.92 -5.55
CA GLN A 416 -7.31 -16.61 -6.84
C GLN A 416 -7.09 -18.12 -6.77
N ASN A 417 -6.54 -18.65 -5.67
CA ASN A 417 -6.15 -20.06 -5.53
C ASN A 417 -6.86 -20.77 -4.36
N ARG A 418 -8.05 -20.29 -3.99
CA ARG A 418 -8.94 -20.98 -3.03
C ARG A 418 -9.51 -22.25 -3.68
N LYS A 419 -9.37 -23.40 -3.02
CA LYS A 419 -9.91 -24.67 -3.52
C LYS A 419 -11.43 -24.68 -3.36
N ASN A 420 -12.15 -25.01 -4.44
CA ASN A 420 -13.61 -25.16 -4.45
C ASN A 420 -14.40 -23.92 -3.96
N GLN A 421 -13.77 -22.75 -3.98
CA GLN A 421 -14.38 -21.48 -3.57
C GLN A 421 -14.09 -20.42 -4.63
N GLU A 422 -15.00 -19.48 -4.76
CA GLU A 422 -14.77 -18.31 -5.61
C GLU A 422 -13.72 -17.37 -4.97
N LYS A 423 -13.17 -16.47 -5.79
CA LYS A 423 -12.34 -15.36 -5.31
C LYS A 423 -13.08 -14.60 -4.22
N PHE A 424 -12.36 -14.05 -3.25
CA PHE A 424 -12.95 -13.14 -2.25
C PHE A 424 -13.77 -12.08 -2.97
N LYS A 425 -15.05 -11.94 -2.60
CA LYS A 425 -15.91 -10.89 -3.14
C LYS A 425 -15.87 -9.67 -2.25
N VAL A 426 -15.73 -8.52 -2.89
CA VAL A 426 -15.60 -7.21 -2.25
C VAL A 426 -16.83 -6.38 -2.58
N ILE A 427 -17.44 -5.78 -1.56
CA ILE A 427 -18.36 -4.64 -1.74
C ILE A 427 -17.57 -3.36 -1.52
N MET A 428 -17.55 -2.48 -2.51
CA MET A 428 -16.72 -1.27 -2.51
C MET A 428 -17.56 -0.02 -2.74
N SER A 429 -17.31 1.01 -1.94
CA SER A 429 -17.89 2.34 -2.16
C SER A 429 -17.31 3.01 -3.40
N LYS A 430 -18.16 3.54 -4.31
CA LYS A 430 -17.64 4.29 -5.46
C LYS A 430 -17.08 5.67 -5.10
N GLY A 431 -17.74 6.39 -4.21
CA GLY A 431 -17.16 7.57 -3.59
C GLY A 431 -16.19 7.10 -2.51
N PRO A 432 -14.86 7.22 -2.68
CA PRO A 432 -13.92 6.70 -1.70
C PRO A 432 -14.05 7.47 -0.37
N ARG A 433 -14.12 6.74 0.74
CA ARG A 433 -14.08 7.25 2.11
C ARG A 433 -12.69 7.17 2.72
N VAL A 434 -11.77 6.47 2.06
CA VAL A 434 -10.36 6.37 2.42
C VAL A 434 -9.53 6.82 1.21
N PHE A 435 -8.61 7.74 1.45
CA PHE A 435 -7.77 8.36 0.43
C PHE A 435 -6.29 8.12 0.75
N HIS A 436 -5.48 7.89 -0.27
CA HIS A 436 -4.03 7.86 -0.13
C HIS A 436 -3.45 9.25 -0.30
N ILE A 437 -2.84 9.78 0.76
CA ILE A 437 -2.17 11.08 0.78
C ILE A 437 -0.65 10.96 0.60
N GLY A 438 -0.11 9.75 0.60
CA GLY A 438 1.27 9.46 0.26
C GLY A 438 1.60 9.88 -1.18
N GLU A 439 2.57 10.78 -1.34
CA GLU A 439 3.21 11.07 -2.64
C GLU A 439 4.62 10.50 -2.72
N CYS A 440 5.15 10.05 -1.57
CA CYS A 440 6.50 9.54 -1.36
C CYS A 440 6.48 8.27 -0.52
N GLY A 441 7.37 7.34 -0.86
CA GLY A 441 7.43 6.01 -0.26
C GLY A 441 8.28 5.08 -1.12
N ILE A 442 8.37 3.81 -0.70
CA ILE A 442 9.24 2.77 -1.29
C ILE A 442 9.12 2.66 -2.83
N HIS A 443 7.98 3.02 -3.41
CA HIS A 443 7.70 2.92 -4.84
C HIS A 443 7.68 4.27 -5.60
N HIS A 444 7.97 5.40 -4.95
CA HIS A 444 7.90 6.73 -5.58
C HIS A 444 9.29 7.32 -5.87
N LYS A 445 9.57 7.63 -7.15
CA LYS A 445 10.86 8.17 -7.64
C LYS A 445 11.02 9.70 -7.52
N LYS A 446 10.12 10.40 -6.82
CA LYS A 446 10.13 11.89 -6.80
C LYS A 446 10.90 12.40 -5.58
N SER A 447 11.82 13.33 -5.79
CA SER A 447 12.63 13.98 -4.75
C SER A 447 11.86 15.06 -3.96
N ASN A 448 10.86 15.71 -4.57
CA ASN A 448 10.12 16.81 -3.95
C ASN A 448 8.74 16.34 -3.50
N CYS A 449 8.60 16.08 -2.21
CA CYS A 449 7.43 15.46 -1.62
C CYS A 449 6.66 16.50 -0.79
N ASN A 450 5.65 17.13 -1.39
CA ASN A 450 4.82 18.11 -0.70
C ASN A 450 3.47 17.47 -0.33
N ALA A 451 3.43 16.84 0.85
CA ALA A 451 2.23 16.22 1.42
C ALA A 451 1.04 17.20 1.48
N SER A 452 1.32 18.46 1.83
CA SER A 452 0.31 19.53 1.98
C SER A 452 -0.52 19.71 0.70
N SER A 453 0.06 19.52 -0.49
CA SER A 453 -0.66 19.69 -1.75
C SER A 453 -1.76 18.65 -2.01
N VAL A 454 -1.58 17.40 -1.57
CA VAL A 454 -2.59 16.34 -1.71
C VAL A 454 -3.63 16.44 -0.61
N ILE A 455 -3.19 16.73 0.61
CA ILE A 455 -4.07 16.92 1.76
C ILE A 455 -5.09 18.02 1.47
N SER A 456 -4.64 19.20 1.02
CA SER A 456 -5.54 20.30 0.65
C SER A 456 -6.53 19.92 -0.45
N LYS A 457 -6.14 19.06 -1.41
CA LYS A 457 -7.05 18.55 -2.45
C LYS A 457 -8.10 17.60 -1.88
N VAL A 458 -7.71 16.68 -1.00
CA VAL A 458 -8.63 15.74 -0.35
C VAL A 458 -9.61 16.51 0.55
N GLN A 459 -9.14 17.45 1.35
CA GLN A 459 -9.99 18.30 2.19
C GLN A 459 -10.99 19.09 1.35
N LYS A 460 -10.55 19.73 0.26
CA LYS A 460 -11.45 20.46 -0.64
C LYS A 460 -12.49 19.55 -1.31
N LEU A 461 -12.09 18.34 -1.70
CA LEU A 461 -13.01 17.33 -2.24
C LEU A 461 -14.08 16.96 -1.21
N LEU A 462 -13.68 16.71 0.04
CA LEU A 462 -14.61 16.36 1.12
C LEU A 462 -15.54 17.52 1.49
N GLN A 463 -15.06 18.76 1.48
CA GLN A 463 -15.90 19.94 1.66
C GLN A 463 -16.99 20.04 0.60
N ASN A 464 -16.65 19.79 -0.67
CA ASN A 464 -17.63 19.76 -1.75
C ASN A 464 -18.57 18.55 -1.66
N ALA A 465 -18.09 17.43 -1.12
CA ALA A 465 -18.87 16.20 -0.94
C ALA A 465 -19.77 16.23 0.31
N LYS A 466 -19.58 17.19 1.22
CA LYS A 466 -20.27 17.27 2.52
C LYS A 466 -21.79 17.11 2.44
N PRO A 467 -22.53 17.71 1.48
CA PRO A 467 -23.97 17.51 1.35
C PRO A 467 -24.41 16.07 0.99
N TYR A 468 -23.47 15.23 0.55
CA TYR A 468 -23.71 13.88 0.05
C TYR A 468 -23.07 12.79 0.93
N LEU A 469 -22.42 13.18 2.04
CA LEU A 469 -21.98 12.25 3.08
C LEU A 469 -23.19 11.77 3.88
N PHE A 470 -23.05 10.63 4.56
CA PHE A 470 -24.14 10.01 5.35
C PHE A 470 -25.40 9.69 4.51
N PRO A 471 -25.28 8.99 3.37
CA PRO A 471 -26.43 8.66 2.53
C PRO A 471 -27.39 7.69 3.22
N GLY A 472 -28.71 7.93 3.15
CA GLY A 472 -29.70 7.01 3.74
C GLY A 472 -29.76 5.62 3.08
N SER A 473 -29.22 5.47 1.87
CA SER A 473 -29.14 4.19 1.17
C SER A 473 -28.04 4.18 0.10
N VAL A 474 -27.66 2.98 -0.33
CA VAL A 474 -26.72 2.75 -1.45
C VAL A 474 -27.38 1.94 -2.56
N THR A 475 -26.89 2.11 -3.79
CA THR A 475 -27.27 1.26 -4.93
C THR A 475 -26.11 0.37 -5.32
N ALA A 476 -26.29 -0.94 -5.15
CA ALA A 476 -25.29 -1.95 -5.49
C ALA A 476 -25.37 -2.36 -6.96
N THR A 477 -24.23 -2.36 -7.63
CA THR A 477 -24.07 -2.93 -8.97
C THR A 477 -23.08 -4.09 -8.89
N VAL A 478 -23.54 -5.29 -9.24
CA VAL A 478 -22.64 -6.45 -9.35
C VAL A 478 -21.92 -6.36 -10.69
N THR A 479 -20.59 -6.40 -10.67
CA THR A 479 -19.80 -6.49 -11.90
C THR A 479 -18.77 -7.59 -11.76
N ALA A 480 -18.46 -8.28 -12.87
CA ALA A 480 -17.39 -9.27 -12.86
C ALA A 480 -16.00 -8.63 -12.71
N GLY A 481 -15.88 -7.30 -12.61
CA GLY A 481 -14.63 -6.58 -12.80
C GLY A 481 -14.21 -6.50 -14.27
N GLY A 482 -13.24 -5.64 -14.57
CA GLY A 482 -12.67 -5.50 -15.92
C GLY A 482 -11.81 -6.70 -16.33
N ALA A 483 -11.62 -6.91 -17.64
CA ALA A 483 -10.80 -8.00 -18.17
C ALA A 483 -9.38 -8.05 -17.57
N LYS A 484 -8.78 -6.88 -17.29
CA LYS A 484 -7.48 -6.75 -16.62
C LYS A 484 -7.50 -7.32 -15.19
N HIS A 485 -8.57 -7.09 -14.43
CA HIS A 485 -8.71 -7.48 -13.03
C HIS A 485 -9.09 -8.96 -12.86
N ASN A 486 -9.62 -9.58 -13.91
CA ASN A 486 -9.93 -11.01 -13.93
C ASN A 486 -8.75 -11.90 -14.33
N LYS A 487 -7.66 -11.32 -14.84
CA LYS A 487 -6.46 -12.06 -15.25
C LYS A 487 -5.89 -12.83 -14.05
N LYS A 488 -5.67 -14.13 -14.25
CA LYS A 488 -5.00 -14.97 -13.27
C LYS A 488 -3.54 -14.54 -13.11
N LEU A 489 -3.07 -14.39 -11.87
CA LEU A 489 -1.67 -14.18 -11.55
C LEU A 489 -0.89 -15.44 -11.95
N THR A 490 0.06 -15.27 -12.87
CA THR A 490 0.94 -16.36 -13.32
C THR A 490 2.23 -16.42 -12.53
N LYS A 491 2.74 -15.27 -12.06
CA LYS A 491 3.96 -15.10 -11.28
C LYS A 491 3.81 -13.87 -10.37
N GLY A 492 4.54 -13.86 -9.25
CA GLY A 492 4.66 -12.70 -8.37
C GLY A 492 5.65 -11.67 -8.91
N ASN A 493 5.84 -10.61 -8.14
CA ASN A 493 6.83 -9.55 -8.41
C ASN A 493 8.25 -9.89 -7.93
N GLY A 494 8.47 -11.05 -7.29
CA GLY A 494 9.76 -11.46 -6.72
C GLY A 494 10.04 -10.85 -5.34
N GLY A 495 11.32 -10.81 -4.96
CA GLY A 495 11.84 -10.29 -3.70
C GLY A 495 11.45 -11.07 -2.43
N TRP A 496 10.91 -12.28 -2.56
CA TRP A 496 10.48 -13.14 -1.46
C TRP A 496 10.92 -14.61 -1.65
N GLY A 497 11.99 -14.81 -2.43
CA GLY A 497 12.58 -16.13 -2.68
C GLY A 497 13.41 -16.70 -1.53
N ASP A 498 13.84 -15.87 -0.58
CA ASP A 498 14.68 -16.29 0.55
C ASP A 498 13.88 -17.14 1.53
N ILE A 499 14.35 -18.36 1.77
CA ILE A 499 13.64 -19.33 2.62
C ILE A 499 13.47 -18.83 4.05
N ARG A 500 14.39 -18.00 4.56
CA ARG A 500 14.31 -17.46 5.92
C ARG A 500 13.11 -16.53 6.08
N ASP A 501 12.76 -15.74 5.06
CA ASP A 501 11.55 -14.92 5.08
C ASP A 501 10.28 -15.79 5.05
N GLN A 502 10.26 -16.84 4.23
CA GLN A 502 9.12 -17.75 4.17
C GLN A 502 8.90 -18.47 5.50
N GLU A 503 9.98 -18.91 6.16
CA GLU A 503 9.95 -19.56 7.46
C GLU A 503 9.54 -18.59 8.58
N LEU A 504 10.10 -17.38 8.63
CA LEU A 504 9.72 -16.36 9.62
C LEU A 504 8.22 -16.03 9.49
N CYS A 505 7.74 -15.80 8.27
CA CYS A 505 6.32 -15.54 7.99
C CYS A 505 5.43 -16.71 8.45
N THR A 506 5.85 -17.94 8.17
CA THR A 506 5.12 -19.15 8.58
C THR A 506 5.13 -19.33 10.09
N ASN A 507 6.21 -18.97 10.77
CA ASN A 507 6.31 -19.10 12.22
C ASN A 507 5.42 -18.11 12.98
N MET A 508 5.09 -16.95 12.38
CA MET A 508 4.16 -15.97 12.99
C MET A 508 2.77 -16.54 13.25
N THR A 509 2.40 -17.64 12.58
CA THR A 509 1.07 -18.24 12.67
C THR A 509 0.99 -19.48 13.53
N ARG A 510 2.12 -19.97 14.05
CA ARG A 510 2.22 -21.23 14.79
C ARG A 510 1.87 -21.13 16.28
N ILE A 511 1.26 -20.04 16.74
CA ILE A 511 0.83 -19.92 18.14
C ILE A 511 -0.46 -20.72 18.35
N GLY A 512 -0.40 -21.79 19.15
CA GLY A 512 -1.56 -22.55 19.64
C GLY A 512 -2.02 -23.76 18.81
N ARG A 513 -1.40 -24.08 17.66
CA ARG A 513 -1.64 -25.33 16.91
C ARG A 513 -0.31 -25.98 16.54
N GLU A 514 0.05 -27.00 17.32
CA GLU A 514 1.09 -28.01 17.08
C GLU A 514 2.42 -27.48 16.49
N GLN A 515 3.46 -27.50 17.31
CA GLN A 515 4.80 -27.85 16.83
C GLN A 515 4.74 -29.25 16.17
N ARG A 516 4.18 -29.38 14.97
CA ARG A 516 4.49 -30.52 14.11
C ARG A 516 5.94 -30.33 13.71
N ARG A 517 6.81 -31.06 14.41
CA ARG A 517 8.16 -31.35 13.97
C ARG A 517 8.08 -31.79 12.52
N TYR A 518 8.47 -30.91 11.60
CA TYR A 518 8.85 -31.35 10.27
C TYR A 518 10.19 -32.06 10.45
N ASN A 519 10.14 -33.39 10.48
CA ASN A 519 11.33 -34.21 10.26
C ASN A 519 11.78 -33.93 8.83
N TYR A 520 12.88 -33.22 8.69
CA TYR A 520 13.61 -33.14 7.43
C TYR A 520 14.12 -34.55 7.10
N TYR A 521 13.64 -35.12 6.01
CA TYR A 521 14.39 -36.20 5.36
C TYR A 521 15.57 -35.55 4.65
N ALA A 522 16.76 -36.04 5.00
CA ALA A 522 18.05 -35.66 4.45
C ALA A 522 18.19 -35.96 2.95
#